data_AF-A0A2H0TZS1-F1
#
_entry.id   AF-A0A2H0TZS1-F1
#
_cell.length_a   1.000
_cell.length_b   1.000
_cell.length_c   1.000
_cell.angle_alpha   90.00
_cell.angle_beta   90.00
_cell.angle_gamma   90.00
#
_symmetry.space_group_name_H-M   'P 1'
#
loop_
_entity.id
_entity.type
_entity.pdbx_description
1 polymer ?
#
loop_
_entity_poly.entity_id
_entity_poly.type
_entity_poly.pdbx_seq_one_letter_code
_entity_poly.pdbx_strand_id
1 'polypeptide(L)'
;MLLKNKNFLLVILSLVLLGLSWPISKFVGFFVLMFVASYIWQKYFYSIFQEKFSSFVYFLLGFFTVFSLLGLVSGVLVVYYTLNSVLIIYPFIITGFLTFVFCHKNLQTKLFFKKENVFQENNYVKILLVIFILLFSLGIFILSQHTSVSALAAPWQTIPFSYLLIFFILSSISGILLYFLRRKEISLLVFIILAFFVHAYLPMSHALPWGGDVWRHMAVEQKMIDGDLELPVLFGGEALSRNVLGISIPEVFLIPNKYSYGHLWATSILLSDTLHLDLMQINKWLVPVLWSLFFPIFLYLLGIVLFDSKKKSLWLVFASTFVFSFQALGAFTLPISFDFILFLFLLFLFISYIKNRDKNLKKLLVLFLPLLLFQYTLFFFLFIFILFFALVLPKLKTRFAKFFLGFSTI
;
A
#
# COMPACT_ATOMS: atom_id res chain seq x y z
N MET A 1 6.22 -29.93 14.02
CA MET A 1 5.54 -28.82 14.74
C MET A 1 4.68 -27.95 13.82
N LEU A 2 5.18 -27.51 12.65
CA LEU A 2 4.43 -26.65 11.71
C LEU A 2 3.14 -27.29 11.14
N LEU A 3 3.16 -28.57 10.77
CA LEU A 3 1.97 -29.29 10.28
C LEU A 3 0.83 -29.41 11.30
N LYS A 4 1.10 -29.19 12.60
CA LYS A 4 0.06 -29.15 13.64
C LYS A 4 -0.60 -27.77 13.75
N ASN A 5 -0.07 -26.75 13.07
CA ASN A 5 -0.60 -25.39 13.11
C ASN A 5 -1.70 -25.22 12.05
N LYS A 6 -2.93 -24.98 12.49
CA LYS A 6 -4.10 -24.78 11.61
C LYS A 6 -3.87 -23.67 10.57
N ASN A 7 -3.19 -22.59 10.93
CA ASN A 7 -2.93 -21.48 10.00
C ASN A 7 -1.93 -21.89 8.90
N PHE A 8 -0.98 -22.77 9.21
CA PHE A 8 -0.05 -23.32 8.20
C PHE A 8 -0.77 -24.20 7.19
N LEU A 9 -1.66 -25.07 7.68
CA LEU A 9 -2.50 -25.90 6.81
C LEU A 9 -3.44 -25.07 5.93
N LEU A 10 -4.02 -23.98 6.47
CA LEU A 10 -4.86 -23.06 5.68
C LEU A 10 -4.08 -22.32 4.60
N VAL A 11 -2.82 -21.93 4.87
CA VAL A 11 -1.96 -21.36 3.82
C VAL A 11 -1.66 -22.40 2.74
N ILE A 12 -1.31 -23.63 3.10
CA ILE A 12 -1.11 -24.71 2.11
C ILE A 12 -2.38 -24.93 1.29
N LEU A 13 -3.54 -25.03 1.94
CA LEU A 13 -4.83 -25.19 1.26
C LEU A 13 -5.08 -24.05 0.28
N SER A 14 -4.82 -22.80 0.68
CA SER A 14 -4.97 -21.65 -0.22
C SER A 14 -4.04 -21.72 -1.43
N LEU A 15 -2.81 -22.20 -1.27
CA LEU A 15 -1.88 -22.41 -2.38
C LEU A 15 -2.34 -23.52 -3.31
N VAL A 16 -2.91 -24.61 -2.78
CA VAL A 16 -3.52 -25.67 -3.59
C VAL A 16 -4.69 -25.11 -4.40
N LEU A 17 -5.59 -24.34 -3.77
CA LEU A 17 -6.73 -23.72 -4.45
C LEU A 17 -6.31 -22.73 -5.56
N LEU A 18 -5.23 -21.98 -5.33
CA LEU A 18 -4.64 -21.08 -6.32
C LEU A 18 -3.99 -21.83 -7.51
N GLY A 19 -3.49 -23.04 -7.29
CA GLY A 19 -2.92 -23.89 -8.34
C GLY A 19 -3.96 -24.61 -9.21
N LEU A 20 -5.23 -24.62 -8.79
CA LEU A 20 -6.31 -25.17 -9.59
C LEU A 20 -6.69 -24.19 -10.72
N SER A 21 -7.11 -24.74 -11.87
CA SER A 21 -7.47 -23.94 -13.05
C SER A 21 -8.83 -23.23 -12.94
N TRP A 22 -9.60 -23.47 -11.88
CA TRP A 22 -10.97 -22.95 -11.77
C TRP A 22 -10.98 -21.51 -11.22
N PRO A 23 -11.70 -20.57 -11.87
CA PRO A 23 -11.77 -19.17 -11.42
C PRO A 23 -12.18 -19.01 -9.94
N ILE A 24 -13.20 -19.76 -9.52
CA ILE A 24 -13.72 -19.70 -8.14
C ILE A 24 -12.68 -20.22 -7.13
N SER A 25 -11.91 -21.25 -7.46
CA SER A 25 -10.86 -21.75 -6.56
C SER A 25 -9.72 -20.75 -6.42
N LYS A 26 -9.29 -20.10 -7.52
CA LYS A 26 -8.29 -19.04 -7.47
C LYS A 26 -8.76 -17.86 -6.63
N PHE A 27 -9.99 -17.40 -6.84
CA PHE A 27 -10.61 -16.34 -6.06
C PHE A 27 -10.63 -16.68 -4.56
N VAL A 28 -11.19 -17.85 -4.19
CA VAL A 28 -11.25 -18.28 -2.79
C VAL A 28 -9.85 -18.45 -2.21
N GLY A 29 -8.94 -19.08 -2.95
CA GLY A 29 -7.54 -19.26 -2.56
C GLY A 29 -6.85 -17.94 -2.27
N PHE A 30 -7.03 -16.93 -3.12
CA PHE A 30 -6.50 -15.58 -2.93
C PHE A 30 -6.99 -14.96 -1.63
N PHE A 31 -8.31 -14.90 -1.42
CA PHE A 31 -8.87 -14.27 -0.22
C PHE A 31 -8.53 -15.03 1.07
N VAL A 32 -8.50 -16.36 1.04
CA VAL A 32 -8.08 -17.17 2.19
C VAL A 32 -6.61 -16.94 2.50
N LEU A 33 -5.73 -16.93 1.50
CA LEU A 33 -4.32 -16.62 1.70
C LEU A 33 -4.14 -15.23 2.29
N MET A 34 -4.75 -14.21 1.66
CA MET A 34 -4.68 -12.84 2.13
C MET A 34 -5.15 -12.73 3.57
N PHE A 35 -6.31 -13.28 3.93
CA PHE A 35 -6.85 -13.21 5.28
C PHE A 35 -5.96 -13.93 6.31
N VAL A 36 -5.57 -15.17 6.05
CA VAL A 36 -4.80 -15.99 6.99
C VAL A 36 -3.38 -15.44 7.16
N ALA A 37 -2.70 -15.08 6.07
CA ALA A 37 -1.38 -14.48 6.14
C ALA A 37 -1.42 -13.12 6.85
N SER A 38 -2.43 -12.28 6.57
CA SER A 38 -2.63 -11.01 7.28
C SER A 38 -2.83 -11.22 8.78
N TYR A 39 -3.59 -12.23 9.18
CA TYR A 39 -3.78 -12.57 10.59
C TYR A 39 -2.48 -13.06 11.26
N ILE A 40 -1.62 -13.79 10.55
CA ILE A 40 -0.30 -14.16 11.06
C ILE A 40 0.57 -12.91 11.25
N TRP A 41 0.61 -12.02 10.25
CA TRP A 41 1.33 -10.75 10.31
C TRP A 41 0.81 -9.81 11.39
N GLN A 42 -0.50 -9.82 11.65
CA GLN A 42 -1.13 -9.07 12.73
C GLN A 42 -0.49 -9.40 14.09
N LYS A 43 -0.29 -10.68 14.39
CA LYS A 43 0.39 -11.13 15.62
C LYS A 43 1.85 -10.66 15.66
N TYR A 44 2.53 -10.67 14.51
CA TYR A 44 3.89 -10.17 14.38
C TYR A 44 3.96 -8.67 14.70
N PHE A 45 3.12 -7.83 14.10
CA PHE A 45 3.08 -6.41 14.40
C PHE A 45 2.64 -6.11 15.83
N TYR A 46 1.68 -6.87 16.36
CA TYR A 46 1.25 -6.75 17.75
C TYR A 46 2.43 -6.99 18.72
N SER A 47 3.29 -7.98 18.43
CA SER A 47 4.49 -8.25 19.25
C SER A 47 5.52 -7.11 19.23
N ILE A 48 5.62 -6.39 18.11
CA ILE A 48 6.56 -5.26 17.94
C ILE A 48 6.05 -4.00 18.65
N PHE A 49 4.77 -3.71 18.50
CA PHE A 49 4.18 -2.44 18.93
C PHE A 49 3.42 -2.52 20.25
N GLN A 50 3.38 -3.68 20.91
CA GLN A 50 2.91 -3.88 22.29
C GLN A 50 1.58 -3.15 22.59
N GLU A 51 0.54 -3.44 21.80
CA GLU A 51 -0.83 -2.90 21.99
C GLU A 51 -1.00 -1.39 21.76
N LYS A 52 -0.03 -0.70 21.15
CA LYS A 52 -0.18 0.73 20.81
C LYS A 52 -1.38 1.02 19.90
N PHE A 53 -1.79 0.03 19.08
CA PHE A 53 -2.86 0.15 18.10
C PHE A 53 -3.97 -0.89 18.31
N SER A 54 -5.11 -0.68 17.65
CA SER A 54 -6.20 -1.65 17.69
C SER A 54 -5.85 -2.91 16.90
N SER A 55 -6.49 -4.02 17.26
CA SER A 55 -6.40 -5.30 16.56
C SER A 55 -6.64 -5.16 15.04
N PHE A 56 -7.63 -4.35 14.66
CA PHE A 56 -7.96 -4.05 13.27
C PHE A 56 -6.83 -3.34 12.52
N VAL A 57 -6.19 -2.33 13.12
CA VAL A 57 -5.04 -1.64 12.49
C VAL A 57 -3.87 -2.61 12.26
N TYR A 58 -3.58 -3.49 13.22
CA TYR A 58 -2.56 -4.52 13.03
C TYR A 58 -2.91 -5.50 11.91
N PHE A 59 -4.18 -5.86 11.75
CA PHE A 59 -4.63 -6.69 10.65
C PHE A 59 -4.41 -6.00 9.30
N LEU A 60 -4.74 -4.71 9.20
CA LEU A 60 -4.51 -3.92 7.98
C LEU A 60 -3.02 -3.76 7.65
N LEU A 61 -2.15 -3.61 8.65
CA LEU A 61 -0.69 -3.66 8.45
C LEU A 61 -0.25 -5.01 7.88
N GLY A 62 -0.81 -6.10 8.40
CA GLY A 62 -0.56 -7.44 7.88
C GLY A 62 -1.02 -7.60 6.45
N PHE A 63 -2.25 -7.15 6.14
CA PHE A 63 -2.79 -7.16 4.79
C PHE A 63 -1.90 -6.40 3.82
N PHE A 64 -1.51 -5.17 4.16
CA PHE A 64 -0.65 -4.38 3.31
C PHE A 64 0.72 -5.03 3.09
N THR A 65 1.27 -5.68 4.12
CA THR A 65 2.55 -6.41 4.03
C THR A 65 2.44 -7.58 3.06
N VAL A 66 1.40 -8.41 3.18
CA VAL A 66 1.18 -9.56 2.28
C VAL A 66 0.93 -9.08 0.85
N PHE A 67 0.07 -8.08 0.68
CA PHE A 67 -0.25 -7.48 -0.62
C PHE A 67 1.02 -6.94 -1.31
N SER A 68 1.83 -6.16 -0.59
CA SER A 68 3.07 -5.58 -1.13
C SER A 68 4.11 -6.66 -1.43
N LEU A 69 4.23 -7.71 -0.60
CA LEU A 69 5.15 -8.82 -0.88
C LEU A 69 4.73 -9.58 -2.13
N LEU A 70 3.44 -9.85 -2.32
CA LEU A 70 2.94 -10.48 -3.56
C LEU A 70 3.32 -9.61 -4.77
N GLY A 71 3.00 -8.32 -4.73
CA GLY A 71 3.31 -7.40 -5.82
C GLY A 71 4.81 -7.30 -6.12
N LEU A 72 5.64 -7.11 -5.09
CA LEU A 72 7.08 -6.94 -5.25
C LEU A 72 7.76 -8.23 -5.74
N VAL A 73 7.38 -9.39 -5.20
CA VAL A 73 7.92 -10.69 -5.65
C VAL A 73 7.50 -10.97 -7.09
N SER A 74 6.24 -10.70 -7.45
CA SER A 74 5.80 -10.77 -8.85
C SER A 74 6.55 -9.77 -9.74
N GLY A 75 6.87 -8.58 -9.21
CA GLY A 75 7.66 -7.56 -9.89
C GLY A 75 9.04 -8.07 -10.31
N VAL A 76 9.66 -8.92 -9.49
CA VAL A 76 10.90 -9.63 -9.87
C VAL A 76 10.64 -10.46 -11.13
N LEU A 77 9.62 -11.31 -11.14
CA LEU A 77 9.32 -12.21 -12.26
C LEU A 77 8.97 -11.45 -13.55
N VAL A 78 8.24 -10.33 -13.44
CA VAL A 78 7.94 -9.44 -14.57
C VAL A 78 9.21 -8.86 -15.18
N VAL A 79 10.13 -8.37 -14.34
CA VAL A 79 11.41 -7.82 -14.79
C VAL A 79 12.28 -8.87 -15.49
N TYR A 80 12.18 -10.13 -15.10
CA TYR A 80 12.86 -11.24 -15.80
C TYR A 80 12.08 -11.80 -16.99
N TYR A 81 10.93 -11.21 -17.37
CA TYR A 81 10.05 -11.71 -18.44
C TYR A 81 9.60 -13.17 -18.24
N THR A 82 9.44 -13.57 -16.98
CA THR A 82 9.07 -14.94 -16.61
C THR A 82 7.66 -15.04 -16.05
N LEU A 83 6.97 -13.92 -15.80
CA LEU A 83 5.60 -14.00 -15.28
C LEU A 83 4.65 -14.45 -16.41
N ASN A 84 4.15 -15.67 -16.30
CA ASN A 84 3.07 -16.23 -17.14
C ASN A 84 2.06 -16.96 -16.24
N SER A 85 0.93 -17.41 -16.79
CA SER A 85 -0.12 -18.07 -16.00
C SER A 85 0.31 -19.36 -15.28
N VAL A 86 1.41 -20.00 -15.69
CA VAL A 86 1.98 -21.16 -14.98
C VAL A 86 2.84 -20.70 -13.79
N LEU A 87 3.64 -19.65 -14.00
CA LEU A 87 4.59 -19.15 -13.00
C LEU A 87 3.94 -18.20 -11.98
N ILE A 88 2.69 -17.78 -12.19
CA ILE A 88 1.95 -16.89 -11.26
C ILE A 88 1.72 -17.48 -9.87
N ILE A 89 1.84 -18.81 -9.71
CA ILE A 89 1.74 -19.46 -8.39
C ILE A 89 2.97 -19.18 -7.51
N TYR A 90 4.14 -18.93 -8.09
CA TYR A 90 5.39 -18.76 -7.33
C TYR A 90 5.40 -17.55 -6.39
N PRO A 91 4.91 -16.35 -6.79
CA PRO A 91 4.75 -15.24 -5.86
C PRO A 91 3.94 -15.57 -4.62
N PHE A 92 2.87 -16.37 -4.77
CA PHE A 92 2.06 -16.84 -3.65
C PHE A 92 2.84 -17.79 -2.73
N ILE A 93 3.55 -18.77 -3.31
CA ILE A 93 4.40 -19.71 -2.56
C ILE A 93 5.48 -18.96 -1.78
N ILE A 94 6.21 -18.06 -2.45
CA ILE A 94 7.29 -17.27 -1.85
C ILE A 94 6.74 -16.38 -0.74
N THR A 95 5.62 -15.70 -0.96
CA THR A 95 5.01 -14.82 0.06
C THR A 95 4.49 -15.61 1.25
N GLY A 96 3.88 -16.77 1.02
CA GLY A 96 3.47 -17.70 2.07
C GLY A 96 4.67 -18.18 2.90
N PHE A 97 5.75 -18.59 2.22
CA PHE A 97 6.99 -18.99 2.87
C PHE A 97 7.61 -17.86 3.71
N LEU A 98 7.76 -16.66 3.14
CA LEU A 98 8.28 -15.48 3.85
C LEU A 98 7.44 -15.15 5.08
N THR A 99 6.11 -15.24 4.99
CA THR A 99 5.20 -15.03 6.12
C THR A 99 5.56 -15.97 7.28
N PHE A 100 5.78 -17.26 7.02
CA PHE A 100 6.18 -18.20 8.08
C PHE A 100 7.60 -17.96 8.58
N VAL A 101 8.57 -17.72 7.70
CA VAL A 101 9.96 -17.48 8.11
C VAL A 101 10.03 -16.31 9.10
N PHE A 102 9.35 -15.20 8.80
CA PHE A 102 9.39 -14.00 9.63
C PHE A 102 8.48 -14.11 10.87
N CYS A 103 7.30 -14.74 10.74
CA CYS A 103 6.31 -14.70 11.81
C CYS A 103 6.25 -15.95 12.70
N HIS A 104 6.97 -17.05 12.39
CA HIS A 104 6.79 -18.33 13.10
C HIS A 104 6.91 -18.23 14.62
N LYS A 105 7.87 -17.44 15.14
CA LYS A 105 8.08 -17.28 16.58
C LYS A 105 6.90 -16.59 17.28
N ASN A 106 6.18 -15.75 16.55
CA ASN A 106 5.10 -14.92 17.08
C ASN A 106 3.72 -15.56 16.86
N LEU A 107 3.65 -16.77 16.29
CA LEU A 107 2.39 -17.49 16.13
C LEU A 107 1.71 -17.81 17.47
N GLN A 108 2.51 -17.98 18.52
CA GLN A 108 2.06 -18.25 19.88
C GLN A 108 1.65 -16.99 20.67
N THR A 109 1.91 -15.79 20.14
CA THR A 109 1.52 -14.54 20.79
C THR A 109 -0.01 -14.49 20.92
N LYS A 110 -0.49 -14.42 22.16
CA LYS A 110 -1.91 -14.22 22.45
C LYS A 110 -2.26 -12.76 22.18
N LEU A 111 -3.24 -12.55 21.31
CA LEU A 111 -3.84 -11.22 21.10
C LEU A 111 -4.75 -10.95 22.29
N PHE A 112 -4.42 -9.95 23.10
CA PHE A 112 -5.36 -9.46 24.11
C PHE A 112 -6.33 -8.50 23.44
N PHE A 113 -7.59 -8.92 23.35
CA PHE A 113 -8.67 -8.03 23.00
C PHE A 113 -9.02 -7.25 24.25
N LYS A 114 -8.69 -5.96 24.27
CA LYS A 114 -9.19 -5.07 25.31
C LYS A 114 -10.71 -5.09 25.24
N LYS A 115 -11.36 -5.57 26.29
CA LYS A 115 -12.83 -5.62 26.38
C LYS A 115 -13.32 -4.17 26.27
N GLU A 116 -13.84 -3.82 25.10
CA GLU A 116 -14.37 -2.49 24.88
C GLU A 116 -15.67 -2.37 25.68
N ASN A 117 -15.68 -1.46 26.66
CA ASN A 117 -16.93 -1.08 27.30
C ASN A 117 -17.87 -0.55 26.21
N VAL A 118 -19.14 -0.98 26.23
CA VAL A 118 -20.17 -0.49 25.31
C VAL A 118 -20.21 1.03 25.44
N PHE A 119 -19.63 1.69 24.45
CA PHE A 119 -19.36 3.12 24.54
C PHE A 119 -20.59 3.89 24.10
N GLN A 120 -21.14 4.70 25.00
CA GLN A 120 -22.24 5.60 24.66
C GLN A 120 -21.65 6.96 24.23
N GLU A 121 -21.58 7.17 22.90
CA GLU A 121 -21.35 8.52 22.35
C GLU A 121 -22.57 9.41 22.61
N ASN A 122 -22.33 10.72 22.72
CA ASN A 122 -23.40 11.71 22.80
C ASN A 122 -24.32 11.62 21.56
N ASN A 123 -25.63 11.77 21.75
CA ASN A 123 -26.61 11.80 20.67
C ASN A 123 -26.22 12.79 19.55
N TYR A 124 -25.63 13.94 19.89
CA TYR A 124 -25.14 14.90 18.90
C TYR A 124 -24.08 14.30 17.95
N VAL A 125 -23.12 13.53 18.48
CA VAL A 125 -22.07 12.87 17.67
C VAL A 125 -22.68 11.79 16.78
N LYS A 126 -23.66 11.03 17.29
CA LYS A 126 -24.37 10.02 16.50
C LYS A 126 -25.12 10.66 15.33
N ILE A 127 -25.82 11.77 15.57
CA ILE A 127 -26.52 12.53 14.54
C ILE A 127 -25.53 13.01 13.46
N LEU A 128 -24.40 13.59 13.88
CA LEU A 128 -23.36 14.02 12.92
C LEU A 128 -22.81 12.86 12.07
N LEU A 129 -22.60 11.68 12.66
CA LEU A 129 -22.18 10.49 11.91
C LEU A 129 -23.24 10.03 10.90
N VAL A 130 -24.53 10.07 11.27
CA VAL A 130 -25.62 9.74 10.36
C VAL A 130 -25.67 10.74 9.20
N ILE A 131 -25.62 12.05 9.49
CA ILE A 131 -25.59 13.10 8.47
C ILE A 131 -24.36 12.92 7.56
N PHE A 132 -23.20 12.62 8.14
CA PHE A 132 -21.98 12.34 7.38
C PHE A 132 -22.18 11.19 6.38
N ILE A 133 -22.74 10.06 6.83
CA ILE A 133 -23.00 8.90 5.96
C ILE A 133 -24.02 9.24 4.86
N LEU A 134 -25.09 9.97 5.20
CA LEU A 134 -26.10 10.38 4.21
C LEU A 134 -25.51 11.30 3.13
N LEU A 135 -24.72 12.29 3.53
CA LEU A 135 -24.05 13.21 2.60
C LEU A 135 -23.00 12.50 1.74
N PHE A 136 -22.24 11.58 2.34
CA PHE A 136 -21.30 10.73 1.60
C PHE A 136 -22.03 9.94 0.51
N SER A 137 -23.11 9.22 0.88
CA SER A 137 -23.90 8.44 -0.07
C SER A 137 -24.53 9.31 -1.16
N LEU A 138 -25.04 10.50 -0.80
CA LEU A 138 -25.56 11.46 -1.76
C LEU A 138 -24.49 11.93 -2.74
N GLY A 139 -23.29 12.25 -2.29
CA GLY A 139 -22.22 12.70 -3.17
C GLY A 139 -21.69 11.60 -4.08
N ILE A 140 -21.60 10.34 -3.61
CA ILE A 140 -21.29 9.18 -4.46
C ILE A 140 -22.39 8.97 -5.51
N PHE A 141 -23.67 9.08 -5.11
CA PHE A 141 -24.79 9.00 -6.03
C PHE A 141 -24.69 10.08 -7.11
N ILE A 142 -24.45 11.34 -6.74
CA ILE A 142 -24.28 12.45 -7.69
C ILE A 142 -23.14 12.16 -8.67
N LEU A 143 -21.96 11.71 -8.20
CA LEU A 143 -20.86 11.37 -9.11
C LEU A 143 -21.26 10.31 -10.13
N SER A 144 -21.98 9.25 -9.70
CA SER A 144 -22.40 8.17 -10.59
C SER A 144 -23.35 8.63 -11.70
N GLN A 145 -24.19 9.63 -11.42
CA GLN A 145 -25.14 10.19 -12.40
C GLN A 145 -24.45 11.08 -13.44
N HIS A 146 -23.24 11.58 -13.15
CA HIS A 146 -22.47 12.46 -14.01
C HIS A 146 -21.30 11.76 -14.71
N THR A 147 -21.43 10.44 -14.94
CA THR A 147 -20.41 9.67 -15.65
C THR A 147 -20.29 10.10 -17.11
N SER A 148 -19.09 10.44 -17.56
CA SER A 148 -18.81 10.75 -18.97
C SER A 148 -18.03 9.64 -19.68
N VAL A 149 -18.30 9.56 -20.99
CA VAL A 149 -17.59 8.71 -21.97
C VAL A 149 -16.79 9.58 -22.95
N SER A 150 -16.95 10.91 -22.92
CA SER A 150 -16.29 11.82 -23.86
C SER A 150 -14.82 12.05 -23.52
N ALA A 151 -14.04 12.41 -24.54
CA ALA A 151 -12.69 12.94 -24.35
C ALA A 151 -12.78 14.37 -23.79
N LEU A 152 -12.37 14.54 -22.55
CA LEU A 152 -12.41 15.82 -21.84
C LEU A 152 -11.02 16.47 -21.85
N ALA A 153 -10.97 17.79 -21.77
CA ALA A 153 -9.72 18.53 -21.64
C ALA A 153 -9.19 18.50 -20.19
N ALA A 154 -10.09 18.38 -19.22
CA ALA A 154 -9.74 18.28 -17.82
C ALA A 154 -10.73 17.38 -17.04
N PRO A 155 -10.26 16.64 -16.03
CA PRO A 155 -11.08 15.64 -15.36
C PRO A 155 -12.24 16.24 -14.53
N TRP A 156 -12.16 17.52 -14.18
CA TRP A 156 -13.19 18.20 -13.37
C TRP A 156 -14.35 18.74 -14.20
N GLN A 157 -14.31 18.64 -15.54
CA GLN A 157 -15.39 19.15 -16.40
C GLN A 157 -16.72 18.41 -16.20
N THR A 158 -16.68 17.17 -15.72
CA THR A 158 -17.87 16.35 -15.46
C THR A 158 -18.34 16.41 -14.02
N ILE A 159 -17.52 16.96 -13.12
CA ILE A 159 -17.82 16.97 -11.68
C ILE A 159 -18.75 18.15 -11.40
N PRO A 160 -20.00 17.90 -10.96
CA PRO A 160 -20.94 18.97 -10.69
C PRO A 160 -20.50 19.79 -9.47
N PHE A 161 -20.80 21.09 -9.47
CA PHE A 161 -20.47 21.99 -8.34
C PHE A 161 -21.09 21.53 -7.01
N SER A 162 -22.24 20.86 -7.05
CA SER A 162 -22.89 20.25 -5.87
C SER A 162 -21.98 19.25 -5.14
N TYR A 163 -21.14 18.52 -5.86
CA TYR A 163 -20.17 17.59 -5.26
C TYR A 163 -19.12 18.33 -4.41
N LEU A 164 -18.63 19.49 -4.88
CA LEU A 164 -17.67 20.32 -4.14
C LEU A 164 -18.30 20.88 -2.86
N LEU A 165 -19.57 21.27 -2.91
CA LEU A 165 -20.31 21.72 -1.73
C LEU A 165 -20.48 20.58 -0.71
N ILE A 166 -20.83 19.36 -1.17
CA ILE A 166 -20.90 18.18 -0.30
C ILE A 166 -19.54 17.87 0.32
N PHE A 167 -18.46 17.91 -0.47
CA PHE A 167 -17.09 17.72 0.03
C PHE A 167 -16.75 18.73 1.15
N PHE A 168 -17.09 20.01 0.95
CA PHE A 168 -16.86 21.05 1.95
C PHE A 168 -17.62 20.78 3.25
N ILE A 169 -18.90 20.39 3.16
CA ILE A 169 -19.72 20.06 4.34
C ILE A 169 -19.18 18.80 5.04
N LEU A 170 -18.88 17.74 4.30
CA LEU A 170 -18.29 16.50 4.83
C LEU A 170 -16.96 16.76 5.55
N SER A 171 -16.10 17.60 4.97
CA SER A 171 -14.82 18.00 5.57
C SER A 171 -15.03 18.79 6.87
N SER A 172 -16.00 19.71 6.88
CA SER A 172 -16.37 20.48 8.07
C SER A 172 -16.90 19.59 9.19
N ILE A 173 -17.83 18.67 8.87
CA ILE A 173 -18.35 17.68 9.81
C ILE A 173 -17.22 16.80 10.35
N SER A 174 -16.28 16.37 9.49
CA SER A 174 -15.15 15.54 9.90
C SER A 174 -14.21 16.27 10.87
N GLY A 175 -13.95 17.57 10.63
CA GLY A 175 -13.18 18.42 11.55
C GLY A 175 -13.87 18.58 12.91
N ILE A 176 -15.18 18.78 12.91
CA ILE A 176 -16.01 18.83 14.13
C ILE A 176 -15.95 17.48 14.87
N LEU A 177 -16.16 16.38 14.16
CA LEU A 177 -16.12 15.02 14.70
C LEU A 177 -14.75 14.69 15.30
N LEU A 178 -13.64 15.14 14.72
CA LEU A 178 -12.30 14.94 15.29
C LEU A 178 -12.18 15.51 16.72
N TYR A 179 -12.84 16.64 16.99
CA TYR A 179 -12.84 17.28 18.30
C TYR A 179 -13.75 16.53 19.28
N PHE A 180 -14.97 16.21 18.87
CA PHE A 180 -15.99 15.63 19.76
C PHE A 180 -15.88 14.12 19.96
N LEU A 181 -15.39 13.36 18.97
CA LEU A 181 -15.25 11.90 19.09
C LEU A 181 -14.21 11.55 20.15
N ARG A 182 -14.64 10.75 21.13
CA ARG A 182 -13.74 10.21 22.16
C ARG A 182 -12.92 9.05 21.61
N ARG A 183 -13.54 8.16 20.83
CA ARG A 183 -12.86 7.03 20.20
C ARG A 183 -12.14 7.44 18.91
N LYS A 184 -10.81 7.54 18.98
CA LYS A 184 -9.96 8.03 17.88
C LYS A 184 -9.91 7.09 16.69
N GLU A 185 -10.20 5.81 16.90
CA GLU A 185 -10.34 4.81 15.86
C GLU A 185 -11.57 5.08 14.96
N ILE A 186 -12.66 5.62 15.53
CA ILE A 186 -13.83 6.06 14.73
C ILE A 186 -13.47 7.28 13.89
N SER A 187 -12.73 8.25 14.45
CA SER A 187 -12.25 9.40 13.68
C SER A 187 -11.37 8.97 12.50
N LEU A 188 -10.50 7.98 12.70
CA LEU A 188 -9.70 7.42 11.61
C LEU A 188 -10.59 6.79 10.53
N LEU A 189 -11.63 6.04 10.92
CA LEU A 189 -12.59 5.46 9.97
C LEU A 189 -13.34 6.55 9.17
N VAL A 190 -13.76 7.63 9.83
CA VAL A 190 -14.37 8.80 9.16
C VAL A 190 -13.42 9.37 8.11
N PHE A 191 -12.12 9.49 8.41
CA PHE A 191 -11.15 9.97 7.42
C PHE A 191 -10.85 8.98 6.30
N ILE A 192 -10.93 7.67 6.54
CA ILE A 192 -10.85 6.66 5.48
C ILE A 192 -12.04 6.81 4.52
N ILE A 193 -13.25 7.00 5.05
CA ILE A 193 -14.46 7.24 4.23
C ILE A 193 -14.36 8.57 3.47
N LEU A 194 -13.89 9.63 4.13
CA LEU A 194 -13.66 10.92 3.47
C LEU A 194 -12.58 10.83 2.39
N ALA A 195 -11.49 10.10 2.63
CA ALA A 195 -10.47 9.85 1.63
C ALA A 195 -11.02 9.03 0.46
N PHE A 196 -11.91 8.07 0.69
CA PHE A 196 -12.62 7.37 -0.37
C PHE A 196 -13.47 8.31 -1.20
N PHE A 197 -14.24 9.19 -0.57
CA PHE A 197 -14.98 10.23 -1.27
C PHE A 197 -14.05 11.05 -2.17
N VAL A 198 -12.95 11.56 -1.61
CA VAL A 198 -11.97 12.40 -2.31
C VAL A 198 -11.24 11.70 -3.45
N HIS A 199 -11.06 10.39 -3.42
CA HIS A 199 -10.37 9.67 -4.51
C HIS A 199 -11.34 9.04 -5.52
N ALA A 200 -12.59 8.80 -5.13
CA ALA A 200 -13.60 8.18 -5.99
C ALA A 200 -14.10 9.09 -7.10
N TYR A 201 -13.79 10.40 -7.08
CA TYR A 201 -14.32 11.33 -8.09
C TYR A 201 -13.96 10.92 -9.51
N LEU A 202 -12.71 10.53 -9.81
CA LEU A 202 -12.33 10.09 -11.15
C LEU A 202 -13.02 8.79 -11.55
N PRO A 203 -12.84 7.68 -10.81
CA PRO A 203 -13.42 6.41 -11.23
C PRO A 203 -14.95 6.40 -11.22
N MET A 204 -15.61 7.27 -10.44
CA MET A 204 -17.07 7.39 -10.49
C MET A 204 -17.58 8.29 -11.61
N SER A 205 -16.85 9.35 -11.98
CA SER A 205 -17.31 10.31 -13.02
C SER A 205 -16.82 9.99 -14.43
N HIS A 206 -15.92 9.02 -14.60
CA HIS A 206 -15.41 8.60 -15.90
C HIS A 206 -15.69 7.12 -16.12
N ALA A 207 -16.20 6.78 -17.31
CA ALA A 207 -16.45 5.38 -17.66
C ALA A 207 -15.13 4.59 -17.72
N LEU A 208 -14.08 5.21 -18.28
CA LEU A 208 -12.75 4.62 -18.49
C LEU A 208 -11.72 5.21 -17.51
N PRO A 209 -10.56 4.56 -17.30
CA PRO A 209 -9.46 5.12 -16.53
C PRO A 209 -8.99 6.46 -17.11
N TRP A 210 -8.78 7.45 -16.24
CA TRP A 210 -8.35 8.78 -16.64
C TRP A 210 -6.82 8.92 -16.66
N GLY A 211 -6.29 9.58 -17.70
CA GLY A 211 -4.88 9.96 -17.81
C GLY A 211 -4.10 9.11 -18.83
N GLY A 212 -3.42 9.76 -19.76
CA GLY A 212 -2.68 9.09 -20.85
C GLY A 212 -1.59 8.13 -20.35
N ASP A 213 -0.93 8.46 -19.24
CA ASP A 213 0.08 7.58 -18.64
C ASP A 213 -0.54 6.27 -18.10
N VAL A 214 -1.79 6.29 -17.62
CA VAL A 214 -2.50 5.07 -17.19
C VAL A 214 -2.68 4.12 -18.36
N TRP A 215 -3.11 4.64 -19.52
CA TRP A 215 -3.24 3.86 -20.76
C TRP A 215 -1.91 3.28 -21.22
N ARG A 216 -0.81 4.03 -21.10
CA ARG A 216 0.53 3.52 -21.39
C ARG A 216 0.88 2.32 -20.51
N HIS A 217 0.64 2.40 -19.20
CA HIS A 217 0.94 1.30 -18.29
C HIS A 217 0.02 0.09 -18.54
N MET A 218 -1.27 0.31 -18.78
CA MET A 218 -2.21 -0.76 -19.12
C MET A 218 -1.86 -1.47 -20.42
N ALA A 219 -1.36 -0.75 -21.43
CA ALA A 219 -0.88 -1.37 -22.68
C ALA A 219 0.33 -2.29 -22.43
N VAL A 220 1.25 -1.89 -21.53
CA VAL A 220 2.38 -2.75 -21.14
C VAL A 220 1.91 -3.98 -20.37
N GLU A 221 0.95 -3.82 -19.44
CA GLU A 221 0.36 -4.94 -18.71
C GLU A 221 -0.30 -5.95 -19.66
N GLN A 222 -1.06 -5.46 -20.65
CA GLN A 222 -1.71 -6.31 -21.65
C GLN A 222 -0.69 -7.08 -22.49
N LYS A 223 0.35 -6.42 -23.01
CA LYS A 223 1.45 -7.09 -23.73
C LYS A 223 2.05 -8.22 -22.91
N MET A 224 2.32 -7.99 -21.63
CA MET A 224 2.91 -9.00 -20.75
C MET A 224 1.95 -10.19 -20.51
N ILE A 225 0.64 -9.96 -20.43
CA ILE A 225 -0.36 -11.02 -20.36
C ILE A 225 -0.37 -11.85 -21.66
N ASP A 226 -0.26 -11.19 -22.81
CA ASP A 226 -0.23 -11.84 -24.12
C ASP A 226 1.09 -12.60 -24.39
N GLY A 227 2.07 -12.48 -23.48
CA GLY A 227 3.38 -13.15 -23.57
C GLY A 227 4.44 -12.35 -24.32
N ASP A 228 4.13 -11.11 -24.69
CA ASP A 228 5.06 -10.21 -25.37
C ASP A 228 6.04 -9.56 -24.40
N LEU A 229 7.22 -9.23 -24.92
CA LEU A 229 8.29 -8.56 -24.18
C LEU A 229 8.17 -7.04 -24.33
N GLU A 230 8.14 -6.32 -23.20
CA GLU A 230 8.37 -4.88 -23.21
C GLU A 230 9.88 -4.59 -23.34
N LEU A 231 10.34 -4.49 -24.59
CA LEU A 231 11.73 -4.24 -24.96
C LEU A 231 12.11 -2.76 -24.80
N PRO A 232 13.39 -2.42 -24.62
CA PRO A 232 13.80 -1.03 -24.52
C PRO A 232 13.68 -0.37 -25.89
N VAL A 233 13.03 0.80 -25.93
CA VAL A 233 12.75 1.56 -27.16
C VAL A 233 13.99 1.82 -28.02
N LEU A 234 15.18 1.86 -27.41
CA LEU A 234 16.44 2.22 -28.07
C LEU A 234 17.25 1.04 -28.64
N PHE A 235 16.96 -0.22 -28.28
CA PHE A 235 17.90 -1.32 -28.57
C PHE A 235 17.29 -2.57 -29.24
N GLY A 236 15.97 -2.60 -29.53
CA GLY A 236 15.35 -3.72 -30.25
C GLY A 236 15.45 -5.08 -29.54
N GLY A 237 15.25 -6.18 -30.27
CA GLY A 237 15.26 -7.56 -29.74
C GLY A 237 16.65 -8.12 -29.38
N GLU A 238 17.71 -7.46 -29.83
CA GLU A 238 19.11 -7.83 -29.52
C GLU A 238 19.50 -7.46 -28.07
N ALA A 239 18.64 -6.72 -27.37
CA ALA A 239 18.83 -6.10 -26.07
C ALA A 239 18.45 -6.97 -24.85
N LEU A 240 18.55 -8.30 -24.97
CA LEU A 240 18.15 -9.19 -23.86
C LEU A 240 19.26 -9.29 -22.79
N SER A 241 20.52 -9.23 -23.20
CA SER A 241 21.66 -9.33 -22.29
C SER A 241 22.87 -8.58 -22.81
N ARG A 242 23.62 -7.95 -21.89
CA ARG A 242 24.86 -7.25 -22.19
C ARG A 242 26.00 -7.85 -21.37
N ASN A 243 27.13 -8.13 -22.03
CA ASN A 243 28.34 -8.52 -21.32
C ASN A 243 28.96 -7.31 -20.61
N VAL A 244 29.04 -7.38 -19.28
CA VAL A 244 29.72 -6.40 -18.43
C VAL A 244 30.78 -7.14 -17.63
N LEU A 245 32.06 -6.77 -17.83
CA LEU A 245 33.20 -7.41 -17.15
C LEU A 245 33.26 -8.94 -17.31
N GLY A 246 32.87 -9.46 -18.49
CA GLY A 246 32.87 -10.90 -18.79
C GLY A 246 31.67 -11.68 -18.24
N ILE A 247 30.71 -11.01 -17.61
CA ILE A 247 29.46 -11.60 -17.13
C ILE A 247 28.31 -11.10 -18.02
N SER A 248 27.50 -12.02 -18.54
CA SER A 248 26.26 -11.67 -19.24
C SER A 248 25.22 -11.21 -18.21
N ILE A 249 24.92 -9.92 -18.21
CA ILE A 249 23.91 -9.31 -17.34
C ILE A 249 22.66 -9.06 -18.17
N PRO A 250 21.46 -9.49 -17.71
CA PRO A 250 20.21 -9.12 -18.34
C PRO A 250 20.09 -7.60 -18.43
N GLU A 251 19.82 -7.07 -19.62
CA GLU A 251 19.83 -5.62 -19.87
C GLU A 251 18.78 -4.89 -19.02
N VAL A 252 17.77 -5.61 -18.54
CA VAL A 252 16.76 -5.10 -17.62
C VAL A 252 17.36 -4.46 -16.37
N PHE A 253 18.52 -4.91 -15.87
CA PHE A 253 19.21 -4.28 -14.73
C PHE A 253 20.03 -3.05 -15.09
N LEU A 254 20.29 -2.85 -16.38
CA LEU A 254 21.09 -1.76 -16.89
C LEU A 254 20.22 -0.56 -17.32
N ILE A 255 18.91 -0.78 -17.51
CA ILE A 255 17.97 0.26 -17.91
C ILE A 255 16.90 0.45 -16.83
N PRO A 256 17.04 1.49 -15.99
CA PRO A 256 16.18 1.69 -14.83
C PRO A 256 14.69 1.72 -15.14
N ASN A 257 14.31 2.28 -16.28
CA ASN A 257 12.92 2.43 -16.72
C ASN A 257 12.15 1.10 -16.81
N LYS A 258 12.82 -0.06 -16.92
CA LYS A 258 12.17 -1.37 -16.99
C LYS A 258 11.79 -1.94 -15.63
N TYR A 259 12.66 -1.83 -14.62
CA TYR A 259 12.34 -2.30 -13.27
C TYR A 259 11.59 -1.27 -12.44
N SER A 260 11.61 0.02 -12.83
CA SER A 260 10.95 1.12 -12.11
C SER A 260 9.43 0.97 -11.94
N TYR A 261 8.77 0.05 -12.64
CA TYR A 261 7.31 -0.10 -12.60
C TYR A 261 6.85 -1.53 -12.31
N GLY A 262 7.79 -2.44 -12.02
CA GLY A 262 7.52 -3.86 -11.87
C GLY A 262 6.47 -4.15 -10.80
N HIS A 263 6.48 -3.42 -9.69
CA HIS A 263 5.52 -3.61 -8.61
C HIS A 263 4.07 -3.37 -9.04
N LEU A 264 3.78 -2.25 -9.70
CA LEU A 264 2.42 -1.96 -10.19
C LEU A 264 2.00 -2.98 -11.25
N TRP A 265 2.81 -3.13 -12.31
CA TRP A 265 2.47 -4.01 -13.43
C TRP A 265 2.22 -5.44 -12.96
N ALA A 266 3.11 -5.97 -12.14
CA ALA A 266 2.98 -7.33 -11.65
C ALA A 266 1.79 -7.50 -10.70
N THR A 267 1.43 -6.47 -9.94
CA THR A 267 0.22 -6.51 -9.11
C THR A 267 -1.03 -6.53 -9.98
N SER A 268 -1.10 -5.68 -11.01
CA SER A 268 -2.24 -5.64 -11.94
C SER A 268 -2.42 -6.96 -12.67
N ILE A 269 -1.34 -7.51 -13.23
CA ILE A 269 -1.34 -8.81 -13.92
C ILE A 269 -1.74 -9.93 -12.96
N LEU A 270 -1.16 -9.96 -11.75
CA LEU A 270 -1.49 -10.98 -10.75
C LEU A 270 -2.97 -10.94 -10.35
N LEU A 271 -3.53 -9.75 -10.12
CA LEU A 271 -4.95 -9.59 -9.81
C LEU A 271 -5.83 -9.97 -10.99
N SER A 272 -5.45 -9.62 -12.22
CA SER A 272 -6.21 -9.94 -13.42
C SER A 272 -6.32 -11.45 -13.63
N ASP A 273 -5.19 -12.18 -13.61
CA ASP A 273 -5.19 -13.64 -13.79
C ASP A 273 -5.83 -14.39 -12.61
N THR A 274 -5.60 -13.92 -11.37
CA THR A 274 -6.09 -14.63 -10.18
C THR A 274 -7.57 -14.40 -9.92
N LEU A 275 -8.05 -13.17 -10.11
CA LEU A 275 -9.43 -12.78 -9.80
C LEU A 275 -10.31 -12.69 -11.04
N HIS A 276 -9.76 -12.91 -12.24
CA HIS A 276 -10.44 -12.73 -13.52
C HIS A 276 -11.05 -11.33 -13.67
N LEU A 277 -10.33 -10.33 -13.16
CA LEU A 277 -10.72 -8.93 -13.28
C LEU A 277 -10.08 -8.32 -14.53
N ASP A 278 -10.86 -7.55 -15.26
CA ASP A 278 -10.40 -6.77 -16.40
C ASP A 278 -9.35 -5.73 -15.96
N LEU A 279 -8.25 -5.61 -16.72
CA LEU A 279 -7.16 -4.67 -16.45
C LEU A 279 -7.67 -3.23 -16.37
N MET A 280 -8.70 -2.90 -17.17
CA MET A 280 -9.31 -1.57 -17.12
C MET A 280 -9.97 -1.30 -15.77
N GLN A 281 -10.66 -2.27 -15.18
CA GLN A 281 -11.26 -2.13 -13.84
C GLN A 281 -10.19 -2.03 -12.76
N ILE A 282 -9.12 -2.82 -12.87
CA ILE A 282 -7.99 -2.77 -11.95
C ILE A 282 -7.35 -1.37 -12.00
N ASN A 283 -7.00 -0.87 -13.18
CA ASN A 283 -6.38 0.45 -13.34
C ASN A 283 -7.33 1.60 -12.97
N LYS A 284 -8.64 1.39 -13.06
CA LYS A 284 -9.64 2.35 -12.60
C LYS A 284 -9.72 2.44 -11.07
N TRP A 285 -9.65 1.32 -10.35
CA TRP A 285 -10.03 1.26 -8.94
C TRP A 285 -8.91 0.92 -7.96
N LEU A 286 -7.82 0.29 -8.41
CA LEU A 286 -6.79 -0.26 -7.53
C LEU A 286 -6.18 0.82 -6.62
N VAL A 287 -5.62 1.89 -7.20
CA VAL A 287 -5.05 2.98 -6.41
C VAL A 287 -6.11 3.72 -5.62
N PRO A 288 -7.26 4.17 -6.19
CA PRO A 288 -8.31 4.82 -5.40
C PRO A 288 -8.71 4.07 -4.13
N VAL A 289 -8.90 2.75 -4.21
CA VAL A 289 -9.25 1.94 -3.04
C VAL A 289 -8.09 1.86 -2.05
N LEU A 290 -6.88 1.53 -2.53
CA LEU A 290 -5.71 1.37 -1.66
C LEU A 290 -5.30 2.70 -1.00
N TRP A 291 -5.31 3.80 -1.74
CA TRP A 291 -4.96 5.12 -1.22
C TRP A 291 -5.97 5.54 -0.16
N SER A 292 -7.26 5.42 -0.40
CA SER A 292 -8.29 5.82 0.58
C SER A 292 -8.22 5.04 1.88
N LEU A 293 -7.77 3.78 1.84
CA LEU A 293 -7.60 2.98 3.04
C LEU A 293 -6.24 3.23 3.71
N PHE A 294 -5.15 3.06 2.98
CA PHE A 294 -3.81 2.96 3.56
C PHE A 294 -3.12 4.31 3.73
N PHE A 295 -3.40 5.32 2.90
CA PHE A 295 -2.78 6.63 3.06
C PHE A 295 -3.17 7.30 4.40
N PRO A 296 -4.46 7.38 4.79
CA PRO A 296 -4.84 7.86 6.11
C PRO A 296 -4.24 7.04 7.26
N ILE A 297 -4.17 5.71 7.11
CA ILE A 297 -3.59 4.82 8.13
C ILE A 297 -2.10 5.10 8.31
N PHE A 298 -1.32 5.19 7.23
CA PHE A 298 0.12 5.42 7.33
C PHE A 298 0.45 6.82 7.82
N LEU A 299 -0.30 7.85 7.43
CA LEU A 299 -0.15 9.18 8.02
C LEU A 299 -0.51 9.20 9.51
N TYR A 300 -1.57 8.50 9.92
CA TYR A 300 -1.91 8.35 11.33
C TYR A 300 -0.78 7.65 12.11
N LEU A 301 -0.25 6.56 11.59
CA LEU A 301 0.83 5.80 12.23
C LEU A 301 2.13 6.60 12.30
N LEU A 302 2.53 7.26 11.21
CA LEU A 302 3.67 8.20 11.18
C LEU A 302 3.48 9.31 12.21
N GLY A 303 2.30 9.94 12.22
CA GLY A 303 1.97 10.97 13.19
C GLY A 303 2.04 10.47 14.63
N ILE A 304 1.70 9.22 14.92
CA ILE A 304 1.80 8.66 16.27
C ILE A 304 3.28 8.49 16.65
N VAL A 305 4.12 8.03 15.73
CA VAL A 305 5.55 7.84 16.01
C VAL A 305 6.23 9.20 16.25
N LEU A 306 5.88 10.20 15.43
CA LEU A 306 6.44 11.55 15.46
C LEU A 306 5.95 12.41 16.63
N PHE A 307 4.63 12.43 16.89
CA PHE A 307 4.02 13.35 17.85
C PHE A 307 3.61 12.70 19.18
N ASP A 308 3.66 11.37 19.25
CA ASP A 308 3.20 10.55 20.38
C ASP A 308 1.79 10.90 20.88
N SER A 309 0.92 11.34 19.96
CA SER A 309 -0.44 11.78 20.29
C SER A 309 -1.41 11.43 19.19
N LYS A 310 -2.35 10.52 19.47
CA LYS A 310 -3.42 10.12 18.52
C LYS A 310 -4.17 11.33 17.94
N LYS A 311 -4.41 12.37 18.75
CA LYS A 311 -5.11 13.59 18.30
C LYS A 311 -4.30 14.37 17.26
N LYS A 312 -3.01 14.61 17.52
CA LYS A 312 -2.11 15.30 16.56
C LYS A 312 -1.95 14.49 15.27
N SER A 313 -1.89 13.16 15.39
CA SER A 313 -1.84 12.26 14.22
C SER A 313 -3.10 12.33 13.36
N LEU A 314 -4.28 12.38 13.98
CA LEU A 314 -5.54 12.57 13.25
C LEU A 314 -5.64 13.94 12.57
N TRP A 315 -5.10 14.99 13.20
CA TRP A 315 -4.99 16.30 12.55
C TRP A 315 -4.08 16.26 11.32
N LEU A 316 -2.97 15.51 11.36
CA LEU A 316 -2.12 15.30 10.19
C LEU A 316 -2.89 14.62 9.05
N VAL A 317 -3.66 13.58 9.37
CA VAL A 317 -4.54 12.91 8.38
C VAL A 317 -5.55 13.89 7.81
N PHE A 318 -6.26 14.65 8.65
CA PHE A 318 -7.22 15.63 8.20
C PHE A 318 -6.60 16.73 7.33
N ALA A 319 -5.46 17.29 7.71
CA ALA A 319 -4.77 18.30 6.91
C ALA A 319 -4.38 17.76 5.52
N SER A 320 -4.01 16.47 5.44
CA SER A 320 -3.62 15.85 4.17
C SER A 320 -4.76 15.79 3.15
N THR A 321 -6.04 15.80 3.57
CA THR A 321 -7.17 15.77 2.63
C THR A 321 -7.34 17.06 1.84
N PHE A 322 -6.66 18.16 2.21
CA PHE A 322 -6.72 19.44 1.51
C PHE A 322 -5.52 19.68 0.58
N VAL A 323 -4.52 18.81 0.60
CA VAL A 323 -3.35 18.92 -0.29
C VAL A 323 -3.72 18.34 -1.65
N PHE A 324 -3.89 19.20 -2.65
CA PHE A 324 -4.35 18.81 -3.98
C PHE A 324 -3.53 17.67 -4.60
N SER A 325 -2.20 17.71 -4.47
CA SER A 325 -1.34 16.63 -5.00
C SER A 325 -1.67 15.26 -4.42
N PHE A 326 -2.11 15.19 -3.16
CA PHE A 326 -2.53 13.93 -2.55
C PHE A 326 -3.88 13.47 -3.09
N GLN A 327 -4.83 14.39 -3.26
CA GLN A 327 -6.12 14.06 -3.87
C GLN A 327 -5.95 13.52 -5.30
N ALA A 328 -5.09 14.18 -6.09
CA ALA A 328 -4.83 13.80 -7.47
C ALA A 328 -4.14 12.43 -7.54
N LEU A 329 -3.02 12.23 -6.81
CA LEU A 329 -2.29 10.96 -6.81
C LEU A 329 -3.18 9.79 -6.36
N GLY A 330 -4.04 10.00 -5.37
CA GLY A 330 -4.96 8.96 -4.91
C GLY A 330 -6.07 8.60 -5.89
N ALA A 331 -6.36 9.43 -6.90
CA ALA A 331 -7.52 9.24 -7.77
C ALA A 331 -7.26 8.44 -9.06
N PHE A 332 -6.00 8.18 -9.42
CA PHE A 332 -5.65 7.38 -10.60
C PHE A 332 -4.52 6.38 -10.32
N THR A 333 -4.54 5.25 -11.03
CA THR A 333 -3.55 4.19 -10.87
C THR A 333 -2.31 4.49 -11.71
N LEU A 334 -1.28 5.04 -11.06
CA LEU A 334 0.05 5.21 -11.63
C LEU A 334 1.11 4.60 -10.70
N PRO A 335 2.29 4.22 -11.21
CA PRO A 335 3.35 3.65 -10.38
C PRO A 335 3.75 4.57 -9.22
N ILE A 336 3.87 5.87 -9.49
CA ILE A 336 4.19 6.86 -8.45
C ILE A 336 3.14 6.90 -7.35
N SER A 337 1.84 6.82 -7.69
CA SER A 337 0.76 6.84 -6.70
C SER A 337 0.73 5.54 -5.89
N PHE A 338 0.85 4.40 -6.57
CA PHE A 338 0.81 3.07 -5.98
C PHE A 338 1.98 2.84 -5.02
N ASP A 339 3.20 3.13 -5.47
CA ASP A 339 4.42 2.90 -4.69
C ASP A 339 4.64 3.94 -3.59
N PHE A 340 3.98 5.10 -3.65
CA PHE A 340 4.05 6.09 -2.58
C PHE A 340 3.44 5.56 -1.28
N ILE A 341 2.37 4.76 -1.35
CA ILE A 341 1.80 4.11 -0.17
C ILE A 341 2.83 3.16 0.46
N LEU A 342 3.52 2.34 -0.35
CA LEU A 342 4.56 1.44 0.13
C LEU A 342 5.73 2.21 0.75
N PHE A 343 6.13 3.32 0.13
CA PHE A 343 7.14 4.23 0.68
C PHE A 343 6.73 4.75 2.08
N LEU A 344 5.48 5.20 2.27
CA LEU A 344 4.99 5.67 3.57
C LEU A 344 4.98 4.55 4.62
N PHE A 345 4.58 3.34 4.23
CA PHE A 345 4.64 2.17 5.11
C PHE A 345 6.05 1.89 5.59
N LEU A 346 7.03 1.89 4.68
CA LEU A 346 8.43 1.64 5.04
C LEU A 346 9.05 2.80 5.83
N LEU A 347 8.66 4.04 5.53
CA LEU A 347 9.04 5.19 6.32
C LEU A 347 8.53 5.07 7.76
N PHE A 348 7.28 4.62 7.94
CA PHE A 348 6.73 4.33 9.26
C PHE A 348 7.53 3.26 10.01
N LEU A 349 7.85 2.13 9.35
CA LEU A 349 8.67 1.08 9.95
C LEU A 349 10.07 1.59 10.31
N PHE A 350 10.66 2.41 9.43
CA PHE A 350 12.00 2.96 9.64
C PHE A 350 12.06 3.93 10.82
N ILE A 351 11.15 4.91 10.89
CA ILE A 351 11.12 5.86 12.01
C ILE A 351 10.82 5.10 13.31
N SER A 352 9.92 4.12 13.28
CA SER A 352 9.66 3.24 14.43
C SER A 352 10.91 2.47 14.87
N TYR A 353 11.71 1.98 13.92
CA TYR A 353 12.97 1.31 14.20
C TYR A 353 14.00 2.27 14.82
N ILE A 354 14.11 3.50 14.33
CA ILE A 354 15.02 4.50 14.90
C ILE A 354 14.64 4.82 16.35
N LYS A 355 13.33 4.93 16.65
CA LYS A 355 12.82 5.23 17.98
C LYS A 355 12.99 4.07 18.97
N ASN A 356 12.65 2.84 18.57
CA ASN A 356 12.56 1.69 19.48
C ASN A 356 13.75 0.72 19.40
N ARG A 357 14.57 0.81 18.34
CA ARG A 357 15.70 -0.10 18.04
C ARG A 357 15.32 -1.59 18.00
N ASP A 358 14.06 -1.89 17.70
CA ASP A 358 13.54 -3.25 17.65
C ASP A 358 14.17 -4.08 16.49
N LYS A 359 14.65 -5.28 16.81
CA LYS A 359 15.34 -6.15 15.84
C LYS A 359 14.40 -6.73 14.78
N ASN A 360 13.13 -6.93 15.09
CA ASN A 360 12.12 -7.45 14.17
C ASN A 360 11.73 -6.38 13.14
N LEU A 361 11.66 -5.10 13.53
CA LEU A 361 11.55 -3.98 12.57
C LEU A 361 12.75 -3.91 11.63
N LYS A 362 13.97 -4.06 12.16
CA LYS A 362 15.18 -4.10 11.32
C LYS A 362 15.11 -5.23 10.28
N LYS A 363 14.67 -6.42 10.68
CA LYS A 363 14.53 -7.57 9.76
C LYS A 363 13.54 -7.26 8.63
N LEU A 364 12.41 -6.62 8.94
CA LEU A 364 11.45 -6.21 7.90
C LEU A 364 12.04 -5.20 6.93
N LEU A 365 12.73 -4.19 7.45
CA LEU A 365 13.39 -3.20 6.59
C LEU A 365 14.42 -3.85 5.66
N VAL A 366 15.20 -4.81 6.17
CA VAL A 366 16.17 -5.58 5.38
C VAL A 366 15.49 -6.46 4.33
N LEU A 367 14.32 -7.03 4.63
CA LEU A 367 13.53 -7.79 3.66
C LEU A 367 13.06 -6.91 2.49
N PHE A 368 12.48 -5.75 2.79
CA PHE A 368 11.90 -4.87 1.78
C PHE A 368 12.96 -4.09 0.99
N LEU A 369 14.09 -3.70 1.60
CA LEU A 369 15.09 -2.84 0.97
C LEU A 369 15.56 -3.30 -0.43
N PRO A 370 15.96 -4.57 -0.67
CA PRO A 370 16.34 -5.01 -2.01
C PRO A 370 15.14 -5.07 -2.96
N LEU A 371 13.94 -5.35 -2.44
CA LEU A 371 12.72 -5.41 -3.24
C LEU A 371 12.26 -4.04 -3.72
N LEU A 372 12.64 -2.95 -3.04
CA LEU A 372 12.34 -1.59 -3.48
C LEU A 372 12.93 -1.24 -4.83
N LEU A 373 13.91 -2.00 -5.32
CA LEU A 373 14.41 -1.81 -6.67
C LEU A 373 13.30 -1.96 -7.72
N PHE A 374 12.33 -2.85 -7.48
CA PHE A 374 11.25 -3.18 -8.42
C PHE A 374 10.05 -2.22 -8.32
N GLN A 375 10.12 -1.21 -7.46
CA GLN A 375 9.12 -0.16 -7.34
C GLN A 375 9.55 1.08 -8.14
N TYR A 376 8.72 2.12 -8.15
CA TYR A 376 9.07 3.47 -8.60
C TYR A 376 10.42 3.92 -8.04
N THR A 377 11.43 3.94 -8.91
CA THR A 377 12.85 4.02 -8.53
C THR A 377 13.20 5.29 -7.75
N LEU A 378 12.46 6.39 -7.95
CA LEU A 378 12.61 7.59 -7.14
C LEU A 378 12.44 7.31 -5.64
N PHE A 379 11.45 6.50 -5.25
CA PHE A 379 11.22 6.18 -3.84
C PHE A 379 12.29 5.27 -3.26
N PHE A 380 12.91 4.42 -4.07
CA PHE A 380 14.09 3.66 -3.66
C PHE A 380 15.25 4.59 -3.30
N PHE A 381 15.61 5.51 -4.20
CA PHE A 381 16.68 6.47 -3.96
C PHE A 381 16.37 7.40 -2.78
N LEU A 382 15.14 7.89 -2.68
CA LEU A 382 14.70 8.72 -1.56
C LEU A 382 14.81 7.97 -0.23
N PHE A 383 14.42 6.68 -0.20
CA PHE A 383 14.52 5.87 1.00
C PHE A 383 15.98 5.60 1.40
N ILE A 384 16.85 5.29 0.44
CA ILE A 384 18.30 5.16 0.69
C ILE A 384 18.89 6.47 1.22
N PHE A 385 18.51 7.60 0.62
CA PHE A 385 18.96 8.91 1.07
C PHE A 385 18.54 9.16 2.52
N ILE A 386 17.28 8.90 2.87
CA ILE A 386 16.79 9.00 4.26
C ILE A 386 17.58 8.08 5.20
N LEU A 387 17.81 6.81 4.81
CA LEU A 387 18.60 5.85 5.58
C LEU A 387 20.03 6.35 5.82
N PHE A 388 20.70 6.85 4.78
CA PHE A 388 22.05 7.38 4.85
C PHE A 388 22.13 8.55 5.83
N PHE A 389 21.27 9.56 5.66
CA PHE A 389 21.26 10.74 6.53
C PHE A 389 20.93 10.39 7.98
N ALA A 390 19.95 9.52 8.21
CA ALA A 390 19.53 9.15 9.56
C ALA A 390 20.55 8.27 10.32
N LEU A 391 21.34 7.43 9.62
CA LEU A 391 22.27 6.49 10.26
C LEU A 391 23.73 6.95 10.25
N VAL A 392 24.14 7.71 9.25
CA VAL A 392 25.55 8.09 9.03
C VAL A 392 25.86 9.47 9.62
N LEU A 393 25.00 10.47 9.42
CA LEU A 393 25.28 11.83 9.93
C LEU A 393 25.46 11.93 11.45
N PRO A 394 24.66 11.25 12.29
CA PRO A 394 24.88 11.30 13.74
C PRO A 394 26.26 10.77 14.15
N LYS A 395 26.76 9.76 13.42
CA LYS A 395 28.09 9.15 13.63
C LYS A 395 29.22 10.05 13.13
N LEU A 396 29.00 10.76 12.02
CA LEU A 396 29.96 11.74 11.52
C LEU A 396 30.08 12.92 12.48
N LYS A 397 28.96 13.45 13.00
CA LYS A 397 28.98 14.54 13.99
C LYS A 397 29.72 14.15 15.27
N THR A 398 29.51 12.93 15.78
CA THR A 398 30.25 12.44 16.96
C THR A 398 31.73 12.17 16.68
N ARG A 399 32.09 11.68 15.49
CA ARG A 399 33.50 11.50 15.09
C ARG A 399 34.23 12.83 14.85
N PHE A 400 33.60 13.78 14.16
CA PHE A 400 34.15 15.13 13.98
C PHE A 400 34.27 15.86 15.31
N ALA A 401 33.28 15.77 16.20
CA ALA A 401 33.39 16.30 17.55
C ALA A 401 34.54 15.65 18.32
N LYS A 402 34.73 14.33 18.25
CA LYS A 402 35.89 13.65 18.87
C LYS A 402 37.23 14.06 18.24
N PHE A 403 37.28 14.27 16.93
CA PHE A 403 38.49 14.66 16.20
C PHE A 403 38.89 16.12 16.46
N PHE A 404 37.92 17.04 16.57
CA PHE A 404 38.17 18.47 16.77
C PHE A 404 38.16 18.92 18.23
N LEU A 405 37.44 18.23 19.13
CA LEU A 405 37.32 18.67 20.53
C LEU A 405 38.16 17.86 21.51
N GLY A 406 38.79 16.74 21.12
CA GLY A 406 39.73 16.02 22.01
C GLY A 406 39.18 15.59 23.37
N PHE A 407 37.87 15.73 23.65
CA PHE A 407 37.28 15.40 24.93
C PHE A 407 36.67 14.00 24.92
N SER A 408 37.31 13.11 25.68
CA SER A 408 36.65 11.93 26.21
C SER A 408 35.58 12.38 27.20
N THR A 409 34.30 12.31 26.82
CA THR A 409 33.21 12.36 27.80
C THR A 409 33.18 11.03 28.54
N ILE A 410 33.49 11.08 29.85
CA ILE A 410 33.21 10.03 30.84
C ILE A 410 31.71 9.78 30.90
#